data_AF-A0A945N2A8-F1
#
_entry.id   AF-A0A945N2A8-F1
#
_cell.length_a   1.000
_cell.length_b   1.000
_cell.length_c   1.000
_cell.angle_alpha   90.00
_cell.angle_beta   90.00
_cell.angle_gamma   90.00
#
_symmetry.space_group_name_H-M   'P 1'
#
loop_
_entity.id
_entity.type
_entity.pdbx_description
1 polymer ?
#
loop_
_entity_poly.entity_id
_entity_poly.type
_entity_poly.pdbx_seq_one_letter_code
_entity_poly.pdbx_strand_id
1 'polypeptide(L)' 'HAVMQARDTVGYVYQAAGSSAIFDKNPFERRFRDINTVANQAQGQPTNLEQAGMALLGIERTGSRI' A
#
# COMPACT_ATOMS: atom_id res chain seq x y z
N HIS A 1 5.59 -2.18 -4.29
CA HIS A 1 5.81 -3.31 -3.37
C HIS A 1 5.78 -2.89 -1.90
N ALA A 2 6.72 -2.06 -1.42
CA ALA A 2 6.83 -1.71 0.01
C ALA A 2 5.55 -1.14 0.64
N VAL A 3 4.84 -0.23 -0.06
CA VAL A 3 3.58 0.36 0.43
C VAL A 3 2.49 -0.69 0.65
N MET A 4 2.37 -1.65 -0.28
CA MET A 4 1.39 -2.74 -0.17
C MET A 4 1.71 -3.66 1.01
N GLN A 5 2.99 -4.03 1.16
CA GLN A 5 3.45 -4.84 2.27
C GLN A 5 3.23 -4.15 3.62
N ALA A 6 3.47 -2.84 3.70
CA ALA A 6 3.22 -2.05 4.90
C ALA A 6 1.73 -2.02 5.25
N ARG A 7 0.85 -1.79 4.25
CA ARG A 7 -0.62 -1.86 4.42
C ARG A 7 -1.04 -3.21 4.99
N ASP A 8 -0.55 -4.30 4.41
CA ASP A 8 -0.91 -5.66 4.82
C ASP A 8 -0.42 -5.97 6.25
N THR A 9 0.81 -5.56 6.56
CA THR A 9 1.37 -5.66 7.93
C THR A 9 0.48 -4.95 8.94
N VAL A 10 0.05 -3.72 8.63
CA VAL A 10 -0.87 -2.96 9.48
C VAL A 10 -2.23 -3.64 9.62
N GLY A 11 -2.71 -4.34 8.59
CA GLY A 11 -3.88 -5.22 8.65
C GLY A 11 -3.74 -6.33 9.70
N TYR A 12 -2.60 -7.03 9.73
CA TYR A 12 -2.34 -8.03 10.77
C TYR A 12 -2.27 -7.41 12.16
N VAL A 13 -1.64 -6.23 12.30
CA VAL A 13 -1.55 -5.55 13.59
C VAL A 13 -2.93 -5.08 14.07
N TYR A 14 -3.81 -4.62 13.17
CA TYR A 14 -5.18 -4.23 13.52
C TYR A 14 -5.96 -5.39 14.16
N GLN A 15 -5.87 -6.59 13.57
CA GLN A 15 -6.50 -7.78 14.13
C GLN A 15 -5.90 -8.16 15.50
N ALA A 16 -4.58 -8.05 15.66
CA ALA A 16 -3.89 -8.37 16.90
C ALA A 16 -4.16 -7.36 18.03
N ALA A 17 -4.34 -6.08 17.70
CA ALA A 17 -4.58 -5.01 18.66
C ALA A 17 -5.98 -5.07 19.30
N GLY A 18 -6.90 -5.84 18.72
CA GLY A 18 -8.23 -6.10 19.25
C GLY A 18 -9.07 -4.83 19.41
N SER A 19 -9.99 -4.83 20.39
CA SER A 19 -10.94 -3.73 20.60
C SER A 19 -10.28 -2.38 20.90
N SER A 20 -9.04 -2.36 21.40
CA SER A 20 -8.33 -1.11 21.67
C SER A 20 -8.09 -0.29 20.40
N ALA A 21 -8.01 -0.93 19.23
CA ALA A 21 -7.67 -0.28 17.97
C ALA A 21 -8.82 0.52 17.33
N ILE A 22 -10.07 0.33 17.76
CA ILE A 22 -11.25 0.91 17.09
C ILE A 22 -11.65 2.28 17.63
N PHE A 23 -11.08 2.70 18.77
CA PHE A 23 -11.50 3.92 19.44
C PHE A 23 -10.68 5.12 18.98
N ASP A 24 -11.36 6.22 18.63
CA ASP A 24 -10.75 7.50 18.21
C ASP A 24 -9.78 8.09 19.24
N LYS A 25 -9.96 7.78 20.53
CA LYS A 25 -9.03 8.20 21.60
C LYS A 25 -7.63 7.60 21.44
N ASN A 26 -7.52 6.50 20.70
CA ASN A 26 -6.28 5.79 20.43
C ASN A 26 -5.82 6.10 18.99
N PRO A 27 -4.51 6.23 18.74
CA PRO A 27 -4.01 6.67 17.43
C PRO A 27 -4.13 5.62 16.32
N PHE A 28 -4.55 4.40 16.63
CA PHE A 28 -4.44 3.25 15.72
C PHE A 28 -5.40 3.36 14.54
N GLU A 29 -6.70 3.58 14.79
CA GLU A 29 -7.72 3.63 13.72
C GLU A 29 -7.36 4.67 12.65
N ARG A 30 -6.86 5.84 13.08
CA ARG A 30 -6.44 6.89 12.17
C ARG A 30 -5.28 6.46 11.28
N ARG A 31 -4.24 5.88 11.86
CA ARG A 31 -3.08 5.38 11.11
C ARG A 31 -3.46 4.23 10.16
N PHE A 32 -4.43 3.41 10.57
CA PHE A 32 -4.99 2.36 9.72
C PHE A 32 -5.69 2.94 8.49
N ARG A 33 -6.50 4.00 8.65
CA ARG A 33 -7.09 4.71 7.51
C ARG A 33 -6.03 5.37 6.63
N ASP A 34 -5.08 6.08 7.24
CA ASP A 34 -4.04 6.84 6.52
C ASP A 34 -3.18 5.93 5.62
N ILE A 35 -2.78 4.74 6.09
CA ILE A 35 -1.97 3.82 5.26
C ILE A 35 -2.76 3.26 4.08
N ASN A 36 -4.07 3.02 4.24
CA ASN A 36 -4.93 2.62 3.14
C ASN A 36 -5.10 3.74 2.11
N THR A 37 -5.17 5.01 2.57
CA THR A 37 -5.17 6.17 1.67
C THR A 37 -3.86 6.27 0.88
N VAL A 38 -2.70 6.13 1.52
CA VAL A 38 -1.40 6.15 0.84
C VAL A 38 -1.27 5.00 -0.16
N ALA A 39 -1.77 3.81 0.18
CA ALA A 39 -1.74 2.64 -0.70
C ALA A 39 -2.54 2.82 -2.01
N ASN A 40 -3.52 3.72 -2.02
CA ASN A 40 -4.31 4.02 -3.23
C ASN A 40 -3.64 5.02 -4.18
N GLN A 41 -2.50 5.60 -3.82
CA GLN A 41 -1.79 6.50 -4.71
C GLN A 41 -1.17 5.75 -5.90
N ALA A 42 -1.06 6.43 -7.05
CA ALA A 42 -0.53 5.85 -8.28
C ALA A 42 0.86 5.20 -8.11
N GLN A 43 1.69 5.75 -7.21
CA GLN A 43 3.03 5.23 -6.90
C GLN A 43 3.00 3.83 -6.25
N GLY A 44 1.92 3.48 -5.55
CA GLY A 44 1.72 2.17 -4.94
C GLY A 44 1.22 1.09 -5.90
N GLN A 45 0.80 1.46 -7.12
CA GLN A 45 0.12 0.53 -8.02
C GLN A 45 1.04 -0.60 -8.53
N PRO A 46 0.52 -1.84 -8.63
CA PRO A 46 1.28 -2.98 -9.16
C PRO A 46 1.83 -2.78 -10.57
N THR A 47 1.17 -1.95 -11.39
CA THR A 47 1.63 -1.59 -12.75
C THR A 47 3.05 -1.03 -12.79
N ASN A 48 3.50 -0.42 -11.69
CA ASN A 48 4.87 0.09 -11.58
C ASN A 48 5.91 -1.04 -11.60
N LEU A 49 5.54 -2.27 -11.20
CA LEU A 49 6.40 -3.45 -11.30
C LEU A 49 6.51 -3.95 -12.75
N GLU A 50 5.43 -3.84 -13.55
CA GLU A 50 5.47 -4.18 -14.97
C GLU A 50 6.42 -3.24 -15.72
N GLN A 51 6.35 -1.94 -15.45
CA GLN A 51 7.27 -0.95 -16.03
C GLN A 51 8.72 -1.19 -15.62
N ALA A 52 8.96 -1.59 -14.36
CA ALA A 52 10.30 -2.00 -13.91
C ALA A 52 10.78 -3.26 -14.64
N GLY A 53 9.90 -4.25 -14.83
CA GLY A 53 10.18 -5.47 -15.60
C GLY A 53 10.53 -5.18 -17.06
N MET A 54 9.77 -4.30 -17.73
CA MET A 54 10.07 -3.87 -19.11
C MET A 54 11.47 -3.25 -19.20
N ALA A 55 11.83 -2.37 -18.26
CA ALA A 55 13.16 -1.78 -18.21
C ALA A 55 14.26 -2.82 -18.01
N LEU A 56 14.04 -3.81 -17.12
CA LEU A 56 15.00 -4.89 -16.86
C LEU A 56 15.16 -5.85 -18.03
N LEU A 57 14.11 -6.02 -18.85
CA LEU A 57 14.11 -6.90 -20.02
C LEU A 57 14.44 -6.19 -21.34
N GLY A 58 14.71 -4.88 -21.31
CA GLY A 58 14.99 -4.09 -22.52
C GLY A 58 13.77 -3.91 -23.45
N ILE A 59 12.56 -4.05 -22.92
CA ILE A 59 11.30 -3.87 -23.65
C ILE A 59 10.92 -2.39 -23.64
N GLU A 60 10.50 -1.86 -24.78
CA GLU A 60 9.97 -0.49 -24.87
C GLU A 60 8.70 -0.34 -24.01
N ARG A 61 8.61 0.76 -23.25
CA ARG A 61 7.47 1.00 -22.38
C ARG A 61 6.20 1.17 -23.20
N THR A 62 5.34 0.16 -23.14
CA THR A 62 4.03 0.18 -23.79
C THR A 62 2.94 0.22 -22.72
N GLY A 63 2.10 1.26 -22.75
CA GLY A 63 1.01 1.44 -21.78
C GLY A 63 1.44 2.24 -20.55
N SER A 64 0.94 3.47 -20.45
CA SER A 64 1.02 4.26 -19.23
C SER A 64 -0.37 4.76 -18.86
N ARG A 65 -0.78 4.54 -17.62
CA ARG A 65 -1.99 5.15 -17.05
C ARG A 65 -1.69 6.50 -16.39
N ILE A 66 -0.57 7.12 -16.80
CA ILE A 66 -0.11 8.48 -16.48
C ILE A 66 0.59 9.05 -17.71
#